data_AF-A0A6V7IGC8-F1
#
_entry.id   AF-A0A6V7IGC8-F1
#
_cell.length_a   1.000
_cell.length_b   1.000
_cell.length_c   1.000
_cell.angle_alpha   90.00
_cell.angle_beta   90.00
_cell.angle_gamma   90.00
#
_symmetry.space_group_name_H-M   'P 1'
#
loop_
_entity.id
_entity.type
_entity.pdbx_description
1 polymer ?
#
loop_
_entity_poly.entity_id
_entity_poly.type
_entity_poly.pdbx_seq_one_letter_code
_entity_poly.pdbx_strand_id
1 'polypeptide(L)'
;AQNFLIAIIVIAMFDFMIGAIIGPREEAQVAAGFVGFSTETFMSNWGSNYRSLHEKSYDFFSIFAIFFPSVTGIQAGANISGDLKDPAKSIPMGTLLALLISMISYVTFVLFAGGAAIRDAPGVFNGTAWVCANLTDGCDYGLHHKES
;
A
#
# COMPACT_ATOMS: atom_id res chain seq x y z
N ALA A 1 -25.54 7.55 7.21
CA ALA A 1 -24.75 7.07 6.05
C ALA A 1 -23.24 7.13 6.30
N GLN A 2 -22.69 8.24 6.81
CA GLN A 2 -21.25 8.38 7.07
C GLN A 2 -20.65 7.30 7.99
N ASN A 3 -21.32 6.98 9.11
CA ASN A 3 -20.84 5.95 10.04
C ASN A 3 -20.80 4.54 9.42
N PHE A 4 -21.65 4.27 8.43
CA PHE A 4 -21.67 2.99 7.71
C PHE A 4 -20.45 2.84 6.79
N LEU A 5 -20.12 3.90 6.03
CA LEU A 5 -18.94 3.90 5.17
C LEU A 5 -17.64 3.78 5.98
N ILE A 6 -17.56 4.48 7.11
CA ILE A 6 -16.40 4.39 8.01
C ILE A 6 -16.25 2.96 8.53
N ALA A 7 -17.34 2.29 8.91
CA ALA A 7 -17.28 0.91 9.40
C ALA A 7 -16.72 -0.05 8.34
N ILE A 8 -17.14 0.06 7.07
CA ILE A 8 -16.62 -0.79 5.98
C ILE A 8 -15.13 -0.55 5.77
N ILE A 9 -14.68 0.70 5.78
CA ILE A 9 -13.26 1.04 5.61
C ILE A 9 -12.44 0.43 6.74
N VAL A 10 -12.88 0.58 7.99
CA VAL A 10 -12.18 0.02 9.16
C VAL A 10 -12.11 -1.51 9.07
N ILE A 11 -13.18 -2.18 8.66
CA ILE A 11 -13.19 -3.64 8.45
C ILE A 11 -12.19 -4.04 7.36
N ALA A 12 -12.19 -3.34 6.23
CA ALA A 12 -11.24 -3.61 5.14
C ALA A 12 -9.78 -3.41 5.59
N MET A 13 -9.52 -2.43 6.48
CA MET A 13 -8.20 -2.22 7.04
C MET A 13 -7.74 -3.41 7.89
N PHE A 14 -8.63 -3.95 8.74
CA PHE A 14 -8.31 -5.13 9.54
C PHE A 14 -8.18 -6.39 8.69
N ASP A 15 -9.01 -6.56 7.65
CA ASP A 15 -8.91 -7.67 6.71
C ASP A 15 -7.55 -7.71 6.01
N PHE A 16 -7.07 -6.56 5.53
CA PHE A 16 -5.71 -6.44 4.98
C PHE A 16 -4.64 -6.88 5.98
N MET A 17 -4.71 -6.41 7.24
CA MET A 17 -3.72 -6.75 8.27
C MET A 17 -3.72 -8.26 8.57
N ILE A 18 -4.90 -8.85 8.70
CA ILE A 18 -5.06 -10.29 8.97
C ILE A 18 -4.55 -11.10 7.78
N GLY A 19 -4.91 -10.72 6.55
CA GLY A 19 -4.46 -11.38 5.33
C GLY A 19 -2.94 -11.36 5.18
N ALA A 20 -2.31 -10.22 5.44
CA ALA A 20 -0.85 -10.09 5.41
C ALA A 20 -0.16 -11.00 6.45
N ILE A 21 -0.72 -11.12 7.67
CA ILE A 21 -0.17 -11.97 8.74
C ILE A 21 -0.32 -13.47 8.41
N ILE A 22 -1.46 -13.87 7.83
CA ILE A 22 -1.71 -15.27 7.47
C ILE A 22 -0.77 -15.74 6.35
N GLY A 23 -0.37 -14.84 5.45
CA GLY A 23 0.53 -15.16 4.33
C GLY A 23 -0.18 -15.86 3.16
N PRO A 24 0.56 -16.20 2.09
CA PRO A 24 0.01 -16.79 0.87
C PRO A 24 -0.49 -18.22 1.13
N ARG A 25 -1.68 -18.54 0.61
CA ARG A 25 -2.29 -19.88 0.69
C ARG A 25 -2.16 -20.66 -0.61
N GLU A 26 -2.04 -19.96 -1.73
CA GLU A 26 -1.94 -20.53 -3.06
C GLU A 26 -0.64 -20.13 -3.75
N GLU A 27 -0.08 -21.03 -4.56
CA GLU A 27 1.15 -20.77 -5.33
C GLU A 27 0.99 -19.60 -6.31
N ALA A 28 -0.22 -19.35 -6.80
CA ALA A 28 -0.54 -18.20 -7.64
C ALA A 28 -0.30 -16.86 -6.93
N GLN A 29 -0.54 -16.78 -5.62
CA GLN A 29 -0.29 -15.56 -4.84
C GLN A 29 1.22 -15.29 -4.70
N VAL A 30 2.01 -16.36 -4.56
CA VAL A 30 3.46 -16.30 -4.54
C VAL A 30 4.01 -15.86 -5.90
N ALA A 31 3.45 -16.41 -6.99
CA ALA A 31 3.82 -16.01 -8.35
C ALA A 31 3.50 -14.54 -8.65
N ALA A 32 2.41 -14.01 -8.06
CA ALA A 32 2.03 -12.60 -8.10
C ALA A 32 2.87 -11.69 -7.17
N GLY A 33 3.81 -12.25 -6.41
CA GLY A 33 4.74 -11.50 -5.57
C GLY A 33 4.31 -11.32 -4.10
N PHE A 34 3.23 -11.96 -3.66
CA PHE A 34 2.88 -12.04 -2.25
C PHE A 34 3.49 -13.29 -1.63
N VAL A 35 4.61 -13.11 -0.94
CA VAL A 35 5.43 -14.20 -0.38
C VAL A 35 5.23 -14.39 1.13
N GLY A 36 4.49 -13.48 1.78
CA GLY A 36 4.32 -13.46 3.22
C GLY A 36 5.50 -12.79 3.94
N PHE A 37 5.39 -12.61 5.26
CA PHE A 37 6.38 -11.89 6.04
C PHE A 37 7.74 -12.60 6.06
N SER A 38 8.73 -11.99 5.41
CA SER A 38 10.12 -12.45 5.41
C SER A 38 11.08 -11.31 5.73
N THR A 39 12.06 -11.59 6.59
CA THR A 39 13.13 -10.62 6.91
C THR A 39 13.94 -10.27 5.68
N GLU A 40 14.14 -11.21 4.76
CA GLU A 40 14.85 -10.97 3.51
C GLU A 40 14.09 -10.00 2.59
N THR A 41 12.79 -10.25 2.41
CA THR A 41 11.90 -9.36 1.65
C THR A 41 11.88 -7.96 2.27
N PHE A 42 11.73 -7.85 3.59
CA PHE A 42 11.74 -6.58 4.29
C PHE A 42 13.05 -5.80 4.10
N MET A 43 14.19 -6.46 4.24
CA MET A 43 15.51 -5.82 4.06
C MET A 43 15.73 -5.40 2.60
N SER A 44 15.32 -6.21 1.63
CA SER A 44 15.34 -5.84 0.22
C SER A 44 14.41 -4.66 -0.10
N ASN A 45 13.34 -4.50 0.69
CA ASN A 45 12.34 -3.45 0.55
C ASN A 45 12.70 -2.14 1.27
N TRP A 46 13.72 -2.14 2.13
CA TRP A 46 14.08 -0.98 2.95
C TRP A 46 14.62 0.20 2.15
N GLY A 47 15.36 -0.07 1.07
CA GLY A 47 15.95 0.96 0.21
C GLY A 47 14.95 1.61 -0.75
N SER A 48 15.30 2.74 -1.35
CA SER A 48 14.57 3.25 -2.51
C SER A 48 14.98 2.49 -3.78
N ASN A 49 14.01 2.21 -4.65
CA ASN A 49 14.26 1.72 -6.00
C ASN A 49 13.36 2.53 -6.94
N TYR A 50 13.80 3.74 -7.29
CA TYR A 50 13.05 4.56 -8.23
C TYR A 50 13.23 4.00 -9.64
N ARG A 51 12.13 3.81 -10.36
CA ARG A 51 12.13 3.27 -11.72
C ARG A 51 11.79 4.37 -12.70
N SER A 52 12.26 4.21 -13.93
CA SER A 52 11.79 5.01 -15.05
C SER A 52 10.68 4.25 -15.75
N LEU A 53 9.57 4.92 -16.04
CA LEU A 53 8.48 4.36 -16.82
C LEU A 53 8.15 5.36 -17.93
N HIS A 54 8.06 4.91 -19.18
CA HIS A 54 7.64 5.74 -20.30
C HIS A 54 8.50 7.02 -20.44
N GLU A 55 9.83 6.85 -20.45
CA GLU A 55 10.83 7.94 -20.52
C GLU A 55 10.80 8.94 -19.35
N LYS A 56 9.95 8.73 -18.34
CA LYS A 56 9.88 9.55 -17.13
C LYS A 56 10.63 8.87 -15.99
N SER A 57 11.71 9.51 -15.53
CA SER A 57 12.39 9.11 -14.31
C SER A 57 11.57 9.57 -13.09
N TYR A 58 11.30 8.65 -12.18
CA TYR A 58 10.68 8.98 -10.90
C TYR A 58 11.78 9.26 -9.87
N ASP A 59 11.53 10.23 -9.01
CA ASP A 59 12.39 10.57 -7.87
C ASP A 59 11.55 10.75 -6.61
N PHE A 60 12.20 11.10 -5.50
CA PHE A 60 11.50 11.31 -4.22
C PHE A 60 10.36 12.33 -4.35
N PHE A 61 10.59 13.46 -5.02
CA PHE A 61 9.60 14.52 -5.15
C PHE A 61 8.42 14.11 -6.04
N SER A 62 8.68 13.32 -7.09
CA SER A 62 7.65 12.76 -7.95
C SER A 62 6.70 11.84 -7.18
N ILE A 63 7.25 10.95 -6.34
CA ILE A 63 6.45 10.05 -5.50
C ILE A 63 5.73 10.83 -4.40
N PHE A 64 6.40 11.80 -3.77
CA PHE A 64 5.80 12.68 -2.78
C PHE A 64 4.60 13.44 -3.36
N ALA A 65 4.69 13.97 -4.58
CA ALA A 65 3.59 14.69 -5.22
C ALA A 65 2.36 13.80 -5.49
N ILE A 66 2.55 12.50 -5.75
CA ILE A 66 1.46 11.52 -5.91
C ILE A 66 0.84 11.18 -4.54
N PHE A 67 1.64 11.07 -3.49
CA PHE A 67 1.17 10.77 -2.15
C PHE A 67 0.50 11.97 -1.46
N PHE A 68 0.94 13.19 -1.75
CA PHE A 68 0.51 14.41 -1.07
C PHE A 68 -1.03 14.59 -1.02
N PRO A 69 -1.79 14.37 -2.10
CA PRO A 69 -3.26 14.44 -2.07
C PRO A 69 -3.93 13.52 -1.04
N SER A 70 -3.31 12.38 -0.70
CA SER A 70 -3.87 11.42 0.27
C SER A 70 -3.83 11.92 1.72
N VAL A 71 -2.96 12.89 2.01
CA VAL A 71 -2.81 13.50 3.34
C VAL A 71 -3.59 14.82 3.43
N THR A 72 -3.86 15.46 2.29
CA THR A 72 -4.66 16.69 2.22
C THR A 72 -6.16 16.36 2.24
N GLY A 73 -6.76 16.31 3.44
CA GLY A 73 -8.21 16.08 3.59
C GLY A 73 -8.83 16.66 4.86
N ILE A 74 -8.02 17.36 5.66
CA ILE A 74 -8.35 17.79 7.02
C ILE A 74 -9.53 18.78 7.07
N GLN A 75 -9.74 19.55 5.99
CA GLN A 75 -10.75 20.61 5.94
C GLN A 75 -12.19 20.11 5.72
N ALA A 76 -12.40 18.83 5.35
CA ALA A 76 -13.74 18.30 5.11
C ALA A 76 -14.58 18.15 6.40
N GLY A 77 -13.94 18.12 7.58
CA GLY A 77 -14.61 17.96 8.88
C GLY A 77 -15.32 19.22 9.41
N ALA A 78 -15.02 20.40 8.84
CA ALA A 78 -15.59 21.65 9.34
C ALA A 78 -17.09 21.81 9.04
N ASN A 79 -17.61 21.15 7.99
CA ASN A 79 -19.00 21.30 7.56
C ASN A 79 -20.04 20.62 8.49
N ILE A 80 -19.60 19.76 9.41
CA ILE A 80 -20.48 19.07 10.40
C ILE A 80 -20.29 19.69 11.80
N SER A 81 -19.37 20.65 11.92
CA SER A 81 -18.95 21.16 13.23
C SER A 81 -19.95 22.08 13.94
N GLY A 82 -21.06 22.43 13.26
CA GLY A 82 -22.14 23.26 13.79
C GLY A 82 -23.00 22.59 14.88
N ASP A 83 -22.95 21.26 15.02
CA ASP A 83 -23.71 20.49 16.02
C ASP A 83 -22.85 20.08 17.24
N LEU A 84 -21.66 20.67 17.40
CA LEU A 84 -20.81 20.40 18.57
C LEU A 84 -21.16 21.30 19.74
N LYS A 85 -21.26 20.67 20.92
CA LYS A 85 -21.47 21.35 22.21
C LYS A 85 -20.43 22.44 22.50
N ASP A 86 -19.18 22.24 22.07
CA ASP A 86 -18.07 23.21 22.16
C ASP A 86 -17.15 23.12 20.92
N PRO A 87 -17.43 23.85 19.83
CA PRO A 87 -16.71 23.72 18.56
C PRO A 87 -15.25 24.20 18.64
N ALA A 88 -14.98 25.27 19.42
CA ALA A 88 -13.66 25.87 19.55
C ALA A 88 -12.59 24.92 20.14
N LYS A 89 -13.02 23.95 20.97
CA LYS A 89 -12.12 22.94 21.55
C LYS A 89 -12.16 21.61 20.79
N SER A 90 -13.33 21.22 20.31
CA SER A 90 -13.56 19.89 19.75
C SER A 90 -13.04 19.74 18.32
N ILE A 91 -13.07 20.80 17.52
CA ILE A 91 -12.51 20.82 16.15
C ILE A 91 -10.99 20.57 16.15
N PRO A 92 -10.15 21.33 16.90
CA PRO A 92 -8.70 21.13 16.86
C PRO A 92 -8.28 19.78 17.46
N MET A 93 -8.94 19.32 18.53
CA MET A 93 -8.65 18.01 19.13
C MET A 93 -9.05 16.85 18.22
N GLY A 94 -10.24 16.90 17.62
CA GLY A 94 -10.70 15.87 16.68
C GLY A 94 -9.80 15.79 15.44
N THR A 95 -9.39 16.95 14.92
CA THR A 95 -8.50 17.05 13.77
C THR A 95 -7.12 16.46 14.06
N LEU A 96 -6.50 16.81 15.19
CA LEU A 96 -5.18 16.30 15.56
C LEU A 96 -5.20 14.80 15.82
N LEU A 97 -6.25 14.30 16.49
CA LEU A 97 -6.41 12.86 16.74
C LEU A 97 -6.62 12.09 15.44
N ALA A 98 -7.46 12.60 14.53
CA ALA A 98 -7.66 11.99 13.23
C ALA A 98 -6.36 11.92 12.42
N LEU A 99 -5.55 12.98 12.43
CA LEU A 99 -4.23 13.00 11.79
C LEU A 99 -3.29 11.94 12.36
N LEU A 100 -3.21 11.82 13.69
CA LEU A 100 -2.36 10.82 14.34
C LEU A 100 -2.78 9.39 13.97
N ILE A 101 -4.08 9.09 13.97
CA ILE A 101 -4.61 7.78 13.59
C ILE A 101 -4.28 7.47 12.13
N SER A 102 -4.49 8.42 11.21
CA SER A 102 -4.16 8.25 9.80
C SER A 102 -2.66 8.01 9.58
N MET A 103 -1.79 8.76 10.25
CA MET A 103 -0.34 8.55 10.15
C MET A 103 0.07 7.15 10.62
N ILE A 104 -0.45 6.68 11.75
CA ILE A 104 -0.17 5.33 12.25
C ILE A 104 -0.63 4.29 11.25
N SER A 105 -1.85 4.44 10.71
CA SER A 105 -2.38 3.50 9.73
C SER A 105 -1.52 3.41 8.46
N TYR A 106 -1.05 4.54 7.93
CA TYR A 106 -0.16 4.54 6.76
C TYR A 106 1.15 3.82 7.05
N VAL A 107 1.77 4.08 8.20
CA VAL A 107 3.02 3.40 8.58
C VAL A 107 2.79 1.90 8.71
N THR A 108 1.71 1.47 9.37
CA THR A 108 1.36 0.05 9.49
C THR A 108 1.21 -0.61 8.12
N PHE A 109 0.49 0.01 7.19
CA PHE A 109 0.24 -0.56 5.86
C PHE A 109 1.54 -0.67 5.05
N VAL A 110 2.38 0.35 5.07
CA VAL A 110 3.68 0.34 4.37
C VAL A 110 4.59 -0.75 4.93
N LEU A 111 4.66 -0.91 6.25
CA LEU A 111 5.46 -1.97 6.87
C LEU A 111 4.94 -3.37 6.56
N PHE A 112 3.61 -3.54 6.54
CA PHE A 112 2.99 -4.83 6.22
C PHE A 112 3.21 -5.21 4.76
N ALA A 113 2.96 -4.28 3.83
CA ALA A 113 3.21 -4.50 2.41
C ALA A 113 4.70 -4.72 2.13
N GLY A 114 5.58 -3.90 2.70
CA GLY A 114 7.03 -4.01 2.53
C GLY A 114 7.63 -5.26 3.18
N GLY A 115 6.98 -5.85 4.18
CA GLY A 115 7.42 -7.11 4.79
C GLY A 115 6.92 -8.35 4.04
N ALA A 116 5.76 -8.25 3.37
CA ALA A 116 5.05 -9.41 2.86
C ALA A 116 5.01 -9.55 1.33
N ALA A 117 5.35 -8.50 0.57
CA ALA A 117 5.37 -8.51 -0.89
C ALA A 117 6.74 -8.15 -1.45
N ILE A 118 7.17 -8.86 -2.50
CA ILE A 118 8.40 -8.56 -3.25
C ILE A 118 8.15 -7.47 -4.30
N ARG A 119 9.20 -6.72 -4.65
CA ARG A 119 9.11 -5.62 -5.65
C ARG A 119 8.85 -6.11 -7.06
N ASP A 120 9.43 -7.25 -7.41
CA ASP A 120 9.36 -7.85 -8.75
C ASP A 120 8.79 -9.24 -8.65
N ALA A 121 7.55 -9.41 -9.13
CA ALA A 121 6.91 -10.70 -9.19
C ALA A 121 7.45 -11.53 -10.38
N PRO A 122 7.85 -12.80 -10.16
CA PRO A 122 8.42 -13.66 -11.19
C PRO A 122 7.37 -14.25 -12.15
N GLY A 123 6.07 -14.10 -11.89
CA GLY A 123 5.00 -14.36 -12.85
C GLY A 123 4.67 -15.83 -13.18
N VAL A 124 5.53 -16.80 -12.86
CA VAL A 124 5.31 -18.25 -13.12
C VAL A 124 5.97 -19.09 -12.03
N PHE A 125 5.28 -20.12 -11.50
CA PHE A 125 5.84 -21.12 -10.60
C PHE A 125 5.94 -22.47 -11.33
N ASN A 126 7.13 -22.83 -11.81
CA ASN A 126 7.36 -24.13 -12.45
C ASN A 126 8.69 -24.74 -11.97
N GLY A 127 8.65 -25.32 -10.78
CA GLY A 127 9.60 -26.34 -10.29
C GLY A 127 11.02 -25.88 -9.95
N THR A 128 11.73 -25.14 -10.81
CA THR A 128 13.16 -24.82 -10.62
C THR A 128 13.67 -23.57 -11.34
N ALA A 129 12.83 -22.70 -11.92
CA ALA A 129 13.33 -21.54 -12.66
C ALA A 129 12.47 -20.27 -12.52
N TRP A 130 13.07 -19.23 -11.94
CA TRP A 130 12.57 -17.86 -11.80
C TRP A 130 12.74 -17.10 -13.12
N VAL A 131 11.95 -17.38 -14.17
CA VAL A 131 12.25 -16.80 -15.49
C VAL A 131 10.99 -16.38 -16.25
N CYS A 132 10.64 -15.10 -16.14
CA CYS A 132 9.83 -14.37 -17.13
C CYS A 132 10.60 -14.00 -18.41
N ALA A 133 11.92 -14.20 -18.44
CA ALA A 133 12.77 -13.68 -19.52
C ALA A 133 12.54 -14.36 -20.88
N ASN A 134 11.91 -15.54 -20.92
CA ASN A 134 11.86 -16.38 -22.13
C ASN A 134 10.46 -16.92 -22.51
N LEU A 135 9.38 -16.43 -21.89
CA LEU A 135 8.03 -16.77 -22.34
C LEU A 135 7.60 -15.88 -23.52
N THR A 136 7.19 -16.51 -24.61
CA THR A 136 6.64 -15.87 -25.82
C THR A 136 5.24 -15.31 -25.62
N ASP A 137 4.50 -15.79 -24.62
CA ASP A 137 3.11 -15.38 -24.32
C ASP A 137 2.98 -14.36 -23.17
N GLY A 138 4.08 -13.70 -22.78
CA GLY A 138 4.05 -12.72 -21.70
C GLY A 138 3.97 -13.38 -20.31
N CYS A 139 4.03 -12.54 -19.27
CA CYS A 139 3.90 -12.98 -17.89
C CYS A 139 2.58 -12.48 -17.33
N ASP A 140 1.65 -13.40 -17.05
CA ASP A 140 0.31 -13.08 -16.54
C ASP A 140 0.34 -12.34 -15.18
N TYR A 141 1.40 -12.55 -14.39
CA TYR A 141 1.49 -12.06 -13.00
C TYR A 141 2.80 -11.34 -12.64
N GLY A 142 3.69 -11.04 -13.62
CA GLY A 142 5.06 -10.58 -13.35
C GLY A 142 5.47 -9.32 -14.11
N LEU A 143 6.12 -8.38 -13.40
CA LEU A 143 6.64 -7.11 -13.95
C LEU A 143 8.07 -7.26 -14.49
N HIS A 144 8.32 -8.22 -15.38
CA HIS A 144 9.51 -8.12 -16.23
C HIS A 144 9.18 -7.26 -17.44
N HIS A 145 9.36 -5.95 -17.21
CA HIS A 145 9.38 -4.88 -18.19
C HIS A 145 10.30 -5.24 -19.37
N LYS A 146 9.72 -5.81 -20.44
CA LYS A 146 10.25 -5.65 -21.80
C LYS A 146 9.71 -4.33 -22.33
N GLU A 147 10.31 -3.21 -21.94
CA GLU A 147 10.41 -2.09 -22.88
C GLU A 147 11.80 -2.18 -23.50
N SER A 148 11.84 -2.85 -24.66
CA SER A 148 12.85 -2.63 -25.68
C SER A 148 12.76 -1.19 -26.19
#